data_AF-A0A932DQR9-F1
#
_entry.id   AF-A0A932DQR9-F1
#
_cell.length_a   1.000
_cell.length_b   1.000
_cell.length_c   1.000
_cell.angle_alpha   90.00
_cell.angle_beta   90.00
_cell.angle_gamma   90.00
#
_symmetry.space_group_name_H-M   'P 1'
#
loop_
_entity.id
_entity.type
_entity.pdbx_description
1 polymer ?
#
loop_
_entity_poly.entity_id
_entity_poly.type
_entity_poly.pdbx_seq_one_letter_code
_entity_poly.pdbx_strand_id
1 'polypeptide(L)' 'KGFIRAEVINWQKLVEAGSEAKARELGLIRTEGKDYVIQDGDVCNFLVNK' A
#
# COMPACT_ATOMS: atom_id res chain seq x y z
N LYS A 1 2.02 -19.00 -4.66
CA LYS A 1 2.94 -19.44 -3.57
C LYS A 1 4.15 -18.49 -3.39
N GLY A 2 4.02 -17.18 -3.65
CA GLY A 2 5.13 -16.22 -3.49
C GLY A 2 4.72 -14.84 -2.95
N PHE A 3 3.50 -14.66 -2.45
CA PHE A 3 3.09 -13.40 -1.83
C PHE A 3 3.70 -13.29 -0.43
N ILE A 4 4.43 -12.21 -0.19
CA ILE A 4 4.99 -11.87 1.12
C ILE A 4 4.02 -10.94 1.83
N ARG A 5 3.73 -9.77 1.24
CA ARG A 5 2.85 -8.73 1.79
C ARG A 5 2.45 -7.71 0.72
N ALA A 6 1.36 -7.00 0.93
CA ALA A 6 0.97 -5.83 0.14
C ALA A 6 1.13 -4.57 0.98
N GLU A 7 1.71 -3.52 0.42
CA GLU A 7 1.62 -2.18 1.00
C GLU A 7 0.43 -1.47 0.34
N VAL A 8 -0.51 -0.98 1.13
CA VAL A 8 -1.76 -0.38 0.66
C VAL A 8 -1.87 1.03 1.19
N ILE A 9 -2.22 1.95 0.30
CA ILE A 9 -2.52 3.34 0.64
C ILE A 9 -3.67 3.85 -0.23
N ASN A 10 -4.58 4.62 0.36
CA ASN A 10 -5.63 5.27 -0.42
C ASN A 10 -5.05 6.34 -1.35
N TRP A 11 -5.50 6.39 -2.61
CA TRP A 11 -5.00 7.34 -3.60
C TRP A 11 -5.11 8.79 -3.15
N GLN A 12 -6.16 9.17 -2.40
CA GLN A 12 -6.32 10.54 -1.90
C GLN A 12 -5.19 10.88 -0.94
N LYS A 13 -4.88 9.96 -0.02
CA LYS A 13 -3.79 10.12 0.95
C LYS A 13 -2.43 10.16 0.26
N LEU A 14 -2.25 9.38 -0.80
CA LEU A 14 -1.04 9.42 -1.60
C LEU A 14 -0.86 10.78 -2.31
N VAL A 15 -1.94 11.32 -2.88
CA VAL A 15 -1.95 12.63 -3.53
C VAL A 15 -1.72 13.76 -2.51
N GLU A 16 -2.37 13.70 -1.34
CA GLU A 16 -2.16 14.64 -0.24
C GLU A 16 -0.70 14.62 0.27
N ALA A 17 -0.09 13.44 0.37
CA ALA A 17 1.31 13.28 0.77
C ALA A 17 2.30 13.76 -0.31
N GLY A 18 1.88 13.80 -1.57
CA GLY A 18 2.66 14.28 -2.72
C GLY A 18 3.72 13.29 -3.23
N SER A 19 4.05 12.24 -2.47
CA SER A 19 4.90 11.14 -2.92
C SER A 19 4.74 9.89 -2.04
N GLU A 20 5.04 8.71 -2.57
CA GLU A 20 5.06 7.46 -1.80
C GLU A 20 6.06 7.51 -0.64
N ALA A 21 7.22 8.14 -0.84
CA ALA A 21 8.24 8.29 0.20
C ALA A 21 7.71 9.10 1.39
N LYS A 22 7.09 10.27 1.13
CA LYS A 22 6.45 11.07 2.18
C LYS A 22 5.30 10.33 2.84
N ALA A 23 4.48 9.62 2.06
CA ALA A 23 3.37 8.86 2.61
C ALA A 23 3.85 7.75 3.56
N ARG A 24 4.99 7.12 3.26
CA ARG A 24 5.65 6.15 4.15
C ARG A 24 6.16 6.83 5.42
N GLU A 25 6.83 7.97 5.32
CA GLU A 25 7.33 8.73 6.47
C GLU A 25 6.21 9.23 7.38
N LEU A 26 5.07 9.60 6.80
CA LEU A 26 3.86 10.00 7.52
C LEU A 26 3.08 8.82 8.12
N GLY A 27 3.50 7.58 7.86
CA GLY A 27 2.81 6.37 8.34
C GLY A 27 1.45 6.12 7.69
N LEU A 28 1.20 6.66 6.50
CA LEU A 28 -0.06 6.53 5.76
C LEU A 28 -0.16 5.22 4.98
N ILE A 29 0.99 4.59 4.70
CA ILE A 29 1.06 3.29 4.02
C ILE A 29 0.81 2.18 5.04
N ARG A 30 -0.22 1.38 4.81
CA ARG A 30 -0.49 0.19 5.61
C ARG A 30 0.15 -1.03 4.98
N THR A 31 0.55 -1.99 5.80
CA THR A 31 1.00 -3.30 5.31
C THR A 31 -0.10 -4.31 5.56
N GLU A 32 -0.60 -4.90 4.49
CA GLU A 32 -1.72 -5.82 4.47
C GLU A 32 -1.29 -7.22 4.04
N GLY A 33 -1.95 -8.21 4.64
CA GLY A 33 -1.74 -9.64 4.36
C GLY A 33 -2.57 -10.13 3.17
N LYS A 34 -2.60 -11.46 2.99
CA LYS A 34 -3.39 -12.09 1.91
C LYS A 34 -4.90 -11.94 2.08
N ASP A 35 -5.35 -11.74 3.31
CA ASP A 35 -6.77 -11.68 3.67
C ASP A 35 -7.36 -10.27 3.50
N TYR A 36 -6.54 -9.30 3.06
CA TYR A 36 -7.01 -7.95 2.82
C TYR A 36 -7.85 -7.86 1.55
N VAL A 37 -9.05 -7.30 1.71
CA VAL A 37 -9.94 -6.99 0.59
C VAL A 37 -9.64 -5.56 0.13
N ILE A 38 -9.07 -5.47 -1.07
CA ILE A 38 -8.74 -4.20 -1.72
C ILE A 38 -10.03 -3.41 -1.96
N GLN A 39 -10.01 -2.13 -1.60
CA GLN A 39 -11.13 -1.23 -1.83
C GLN A 39 -10.88 -0.36 -3.06
N ASP A 40 -11.96 0.18 -3.62
CA ASP A 40 -11.86 1.10 -4.76
C ASP A 40 -11.02 2.34 -4.37
N GLY A 41 -10.05 2.67 -5.22
CA GLY A 41 -9.11 3.76 -4.97
C GLY A 41 -7.92 3.40 -4.06
N ASP A 42 -7.75 2.14 -3.66
CA ASP A 42 -6.51 1.73 -3.01
C ASP A 42 -5.37 1.55 -4.03
N VAL A 43 -4.25 2.20 -3.74
CA VAL A 43 -2.98 1.97 -4.41
C VAL A 43 -2.24 0.86 -3.66
N CYS A 44 -1.94 -0.24 -4.34
CA CYS A 44 -1.34 -1.43 -3.76
C CYS A 44 0.04 -1.70 -4.36
N ASN A 45 1.07 -1.81 -3.53
CA ASN A 45 2.40 -2.27 -3.88
C ASN A 45 2.63 -3.69 -3.34
N PHE A 46 2.68 -4.67 -4.24
CA PHE A 46 2.79 -6.08 -3.88
C PHE A 46 4.25 -6.54 -3.82
N LEU A 47 4.70 -6.95 -2.63
CA LEU A 47 5.99 -7.62 -2.47
C LEU A 47 5.81 -9.13 -2.62
N VAL A 48 6.35 -9.65 -3.72
CA VAL A 48 6.36 -11.08 -4.03
C VAL A 48 7.80 -11.58 -4.07
N ASN A 49 8.04 -12.77 -3.50
CA ASN A 49 9.32 -13.46 -3.68
C ASN A 49 9.36 -14.09 -5.07
N LYS A 50 10.55 -14.05 -5.69
CA LYS A 50 10.78 -14.63 -7.02
C LYS A 50 10.97 -16.14 -6.95
#